data_AF-A0A2N6CAP0-F1
#
_entry.id   AF-A0A2N6CAP0-F1
#
_cell.length_a   1.000
_cell.length_b   1.000
_cell.length_c   1.000
_cell.angle_alpha   90.00
_cell.angle_beta   90.00
_cell.angle_gamma   90.00
#
_symmetry.space_group_name_H-M   'P 1'
#
loop_
_entity.id
_entity.type
_entity.pdbx_description
1 polymer ?
#
loop_
_entity_poly.entity_id
_entity_poly.type
_entity_poly.pdbx_seq_one_letter_code
_entity_poly.pdbx_strand_id
1 'polypeptide(L)'
;MLLSPSKINKHLGKNSGVKGWLYAIAGGIFISGPPYILYPMLGELKKHGARNGLLATMLYNRNVKIYFLPAIIYYFNLRYAVILSIYIILFSILNGILLEFIVSENE
;
A
#
# COMPACT_ATOMS: atom_id res chain seq x y z
N MET A 1 -9.83 -3.80 15.84
CA MET A 1 -9.49 -2.64 16.71
C MET A 1 -8.32 -1.91 16.06
N LEU A 2 -8.49 -0.86 15.25
CA LEU A 2 -8.33 0.54 15.68
C LEU A 2 -8.77 1.59 14.61
N LEU A 3 -9.55 1.22 13.59
CA LEU A 3 -10.06 2.18 12.61
C LEU A 3 -11.59 2.07 12.55
N SER A 4 -12.28 3.18 12.82
CA SER A 4 -13.73 3.25 12.65
C SER A 4 -14.09 2.89 11.20
N PRO A 5 -15.07 2.01 10.95
CA PRO A 5 -15.53 1.65 9.61
C PRO A 5 -15.76 2.85 8.69
N SER A 6 -16.28 3.95 9.25
CA SER A 6 -16.54 5.20 8.54
C SER A 6 -15.25 5.89 8.07
N LYS A 7 -14.17 5.83 8.84
CA LYS A 7 -12.86 6.37 8.44
C LYS A 7 -12.19 5.52 7.37
N ILE A 8 -12.36 4.20 7.40
CA ILE A 8 -11.83 3.29 6.37
C ILE A 8 -12.53 3.57 5.05
N ASN A 9 -13.87 3.60 5.03
CA ASN A 9 -14.61 3.87 3.80
C ASN A 9 -14.32 5.28 3.25
N LYS A 10 -14.17 6.28 4.13
CA LYS A 10 -13.83 7.66 3.71
C LYS A 10 -12.46 7.78 3.04
N HIS A 11 -11.44 7.09 3.56
CA HIS A 11 -10.05 7.29 3.11
C HIS A 11 -9.53 6.16 2.21
N LEU A 12 -10.14 4.98 2.22
CA LEU A 12 -9.73 3.80 1.44
C LEU A 12 -10.89 3.17 0.65
N GLY A 13 -12.11 3.68 0.76
CA GLY A 13 -13.28 3.17 0.03
C GLY A 13 -13.43 3.75 -1.38
N LYS A 14 -14.50 3.37 -2.09
CA LYS A 14 -14.78 3.78 -3.48
C LYS A 14 -14.73 5.31 -3.68
N ASN A 15 -15.19 6.07 -2.69
CA ASN A 15 -15.26 7.54 -2.73
C ASN A 15 -13.97 8.26 -2.29
N SER A 16 -12.88 7.53 -2.00
CA SER A 16 -11.63 8.10 -1.48
C SER A 16 -10.84 8.95 -2.50
N GLY A 17 -11.13 8.79 -3.79
CA GLY A 17 -10.50 9.54 -4.88
C GLY A 17 -8.97 9.47 -4.86
N VAL A 18 -8.30 10.54 -5.29
CA VAL A 18 -6.82 10.62 -5.32
C VAL A 18 -6.20 10.56 -3.92
N LYS A 19 -6.90 11.08 -2.90
CA LYS A 19 -6.41 11.07 -1.51
C LYS A 19 -6.25 9.63 -0.97
N GLY A 20 -7.08 8.70 -1.43
CA GLY A 20 -6.97 7.29 -1.03
C GLY A 20 -5.65 6.64 -1.41
N TRP A 21 -5.09 6.99 -2.57
CA TRP A 21 -3.78 6.51 -3.01
C TRP A 21 -2.66 7.02 -2.11
N LEU A 22 -2.73 8.29 -1.68
CA LEU A 22 -1.76 8.85 -0.74
C LEU A 22 -1.79 8.09 0.59
N TYR A 23 -2.98 7.80 1.13
CA TYR A 23 -3.13 7.02 2.35
C TYR A 23 -2.67 5.57 2.18
N ALA A 24 -2.90 4.96 1.02
CA ALA A 24 -2.44 3.61 0.72
C ALA A 24 -0.91 3.54 0.61
N ILE A 25 -0.27 4.52 -0.03
CA ILE A 25 1.19 4.59 -0.13
C ILE A 25 1.78 4.79 1.26
N ALA A 26 1.34 5.80 2.01
CA ALA A 26 1.83 6.06 3.35
C ALA A 26 1.60 4.85 4.27
N GLY A 27 0.38 4.28 4.24
CA GLY A 27 0.03 3.09 4.99
C GLY A 27 0.94 1.90 4.66
N GLY A 28 1.25 1.69 3.37
CA GLY A 28 2.17 0.64 2.94
C GLY A 28 3.63 0.88 3.34
N ILE A 29 4.13 2.12 3.28
CA ILE A 29 5.50 2.43 3.70
C ILE A 29 5.67 2.25 5.21
N PHE A 30 4.68 2.69 5.99
CA PHE A 30 4.74 2.63 7.46
C PHE A 30 4.28 1.30 8.04
N ILE A 31 3.58 0.45 7.29
CA ILE A 31 3.16 -0.85 7.79
C ILE A 31 4.36 -1.78 7.94
N SER A 32 4.72 -2.02 9.19
CA SER A 32 5.71 -3.00 9.58
C SER A 32 5.00 -4.19 10.22
N GLY A 33 5.53 -5.38 9.98
CA GLY A 33 4.99 -6.59 10.57
C GLY A 33 5.19 -7.82 9.70
N PRO A 34 5.10 -9.00 10.31
CA PRO A 34 5.16 -10.26 9.61
C PRO A 34 3.89 -10.48 8.77
N PRO A 35 3.98 -11.26 7.68
CA PRO A 35 2.84 -11.50 6.78
C PRO A 35 1.57 -12.00 7.48
N TYR A 36 1.72 -12.81 8.54
CA TYR A 36 0.58 -13.40 9.26
C TYR A 36 -0.27 -12.37 10.04
N ILE A 37 0.24 -11.17 10.32
CA ILE A 37 -0.55 -10.06 10.90
C ILE A 37 -1.13 -9.18 9.79
N LEU A 38 -0.36 -9.01 8.71
CA LEU A 38 -0.69 -8.11 7.61
C LEU A 38 -1.95 -8.54 6.85
N TYR A 39 -2.05 -9.82 6.50
CA TYR A 39 -3.19 -10.31 5.72
C TYR A 39 -4.53 -10.21 6.47
N PRO A 40 -4.64 -10.60 7.76
CA PRO A 40 -5.85 -10.35 8.54
C PRO A 40 -6.23 -8.86 8.59
N MET A 41 -5.25 -7.97 8.79
CA MET A 41 -5.49 -6.53 8.85
C MET A 41 -6.04 -5.97 7.51
N LEU A 42 -5.44 -6.37 6.38
CA LEU A 42 -5.94 -5.99 5.05
C LEU A 42 -7.32 -6.60 4.77
N GLY A 43 -7.57 -7.82 5.26
CA GLY A 43 -8.88 -8.46 5.21
C GLY A 43 -9.95 -7.66 5.96
N GLU A 44 -9.64 -7.13 7.15
CA GLU A 44 -10.54 -6.21 7.86
C GLU A 44 -10.80 -4.94 7.05
N LEU A 45 -9.77 -4.33 6.44
CA LEU A 45 -9.96 -3.14 5.60
C LEU A 45 -10.88 -3.44 4.40
N LYS A 46 -10.69 -4.58 3.73
CA LYS A 46 -11.56 -5.04 2.64
C LYS A 46 -13.00 -5.23 3.11
N LYS A 47 -13.22 -5.89 4.26
CA LYS A 47 -14.56 -6.07 4.86
C LYS A 47 -15.27 -4.74 5.13
N HIS A 48 -14.52 -3.69 5.44
CA HIS A 48 -15.05 -2.34 5.65
C HIS A 48 -15.09 -1.48 4.38
N GLY A 49 -14.98 -2.10 3.20
CA GLY A 49 -15.20 -1.44 1.91
C GLY A 49 -13.96 -0.82 1.27
N ALA A 50 -12.75 -1.18 1.73
CA ALA A 50 -11.54 -0.72 1.05
C ALA A 50 -11.44 -1.27 -0.38
N ARG A 51 -10.99 -0.43 -1.31
CA ARG A 51 -10.81 -0.80 -2.72
C ARG A 51 -9.68 -1.80 -2.91
N ASN A 52 -9.87 -2.77 -3.80
CA ASN A 52 -8.84 -3.77 -4.13
C ASN A 52 -7.54 -3.11 -4.60
N GLY A 53 -7.63 -2.06 -5.42
CA GLY A 53 -6.45 -1.33 -5.90
C GLY A 53 -5.65 -0.67 -4.77
N LEU A 54 -6.33 -0.06 -3.80
CA LEU A 54 -5.64 0.59 -2.66
C LEU A 54 -4.99 -0.43 -1.72
N LEU A 55 -5.64 -1.58 -1.50
CA LEU A 55 -5.04 -2.68 -0.72
C LEU A 55 -3.80 -3.26 -1.41
N ALA A 56 -3.85 -3.42 -2.74
CA ALA A 56 -2.70 -3.84 -3.53
C ALA A 56 -1.57 -2.81 -3.46
N THR A 57 -1.87 -1.52 -3.60
CA THR A 57 -0.86 -0.46 -3.44
C THR A 57 -0.23 -0.45 -2.06
N MET A 58 -1.00 -0.67 -0.97
CA MET A 58 -0.44 -0.83 0.38
C MET A 58 0.54 -2.00 0.44
N LEU A 59 0.16 -3.16 -0.12
CA LEU A 59 0.99 -4.36 -0.14
C LEU A 59 2.32 -4.16 -0.88
N TYR A 60 2.28 -3.48 -2.03
CA TYR A 60 3.50 -3.19 -2.80
C TYR A 60 4.42 -2.18 -2.10
N ASN A 61 3.85 -1.10 -1.53
CA ASN A 61 4.64 -0.07 -0.85
C ASN A 61 5.33 -0.55 0.43
N ARG A 62 4.90 -1.67 1.02
CA ARG A 62 5.60 -2.35 2.12
C ARG A 62 7.08 -2.65 1.82
N ASN A 63 7.47 -2.71 0.55
CA ASN A 63 8.86 -2.95 0.16
C ASN A 63 9.76 -1.72 0.31
N VAL A 64 9.20 -0.52 0.49
CA VAL A 64 9.96 0.69 0.86
C VAL A 64 10.23 0.64 2.36
N LYS A 65 11.20 -0.19 2.75
CA LYS A 65 11.53 -0.38 4.17
C LYS A 65 12.53 0.66 4.64
N ILE A 66 12.03 1.67 5.35
CA ILE A 66 12.83 2.75 5.94
C ILE A 66 13.98 2.18 6.81
N TYR A 67 13.70 1.14 7.60
CA TYR A 67 14.70 0.48 8.45
C TYR A 67 15.88 -0.15 7.69
N PHE A 68 15.68 -0.55 6.43
CA PHE A 68 16.73 -1.12 5.59
C PHE A 68 17.41 -0.09 4.68
N LEU A 69 16.99 1.18 4.69
CA LEU A 69 17.66 2.23 3.92
C LEU A 69 19.16 2.31 4.23
N PRO A 70 19.63 2.24 5.49
CA PRO A 70 21.07 2.27 5.77
C PRO A 70 21.83 1.13 5.08
N ALA A 71 21.25 -0.08 5.08
CA ALA A 71 21.86 -1.24 4.42
C ALA A 71 21.89 -1.07 2.90
N ILE A 72 20.78 -0.64 2.29
CA ILE A 72 20.71 -0.40 0.84
C ILE A 72 21.73 0.68 0.44
N ILE A 73 21.84 1.77 1.20
CA ILE A 73 22.79 2.84 0.94
C ILE A 73 24.23 2.33 1.07
N TYR A 74 24.53 1.53 2.08
CA TYR A 74 25.87 0.96 2.30
C TYR A 74 26.32 0.08 1.14
N TYR A 75 25.44 -0.81 0.65
CA TYR A 75 25.80 -1.76 -0.43
C TYR A 75 25.65 -1.18 -1.83
N PHE A 76 24.67 -0.30 -2.06
CA PHE A 76 24.26 0.11 -3.41
C PHE A 76 24.29 1.61 -3.65
N ASN A 77 24.72 2.42 -2.69
CA ASN A 77 24.71 3.90 -2.69
C ASN A 77 23.31 4.55 -2.59
N LEU A 78 23.32 5.85 -2.24
CA LEU A 78 22.11 6.64 -2.03
C LEU A 78 21.27 6.81 -3.30
N ARG A 79 21.92 7.00 -4.45
CA ARG A 79 21.23 7.22 -5.72
C ARG A 79 20.39 6.01 -6.09
N TYR A 80 20.93 4.81 -5.91
CA TYR A 80 20.19 3.57 -6.12
C TYR A 80 18.99 3.45 -5.17
N ALA A 81 19.19 3.69 -3.85
CA ALA A 81 18.13 3.59 -2.86
C ALA A 81 16.93 4.51 -3.15
N VAL A 82 17.21 5.75 -3.58
CA VAL A 82 16.19 6.75 -3.93
C VAL A 82 15.44 6.34 -5.20
N ILE A 83 16.15 5.97 -6.27
CA ILE A 83 15.53 5.55 -7.53
C ILE A 83 14.66 4.30 -7.31
N LEU A 84 15.17 3.31 -6.57
CA LEU A 84 14.42 2.10 -6.24
C LEU A 84 13.13 2.42 -5.47
N SER A 85 13.18 3.31 -4.49
CA SER A 85 12.00 3.71 -3.72
C SER A 85 10.95 4.41 -4.59
N ILE A 86 11.40 5.30 -5.49
CA ILE A 86 10.52 5.96 -6.47
C ILE A 86 9.87 4.92 -7.39
N TYR A 87 10.63 3.94 -7.88
CA TYR A 87 10.09 2.86 -8.72
C TYR A 87 9.04 2.05 -7.96
N ILE A 88 9.31 1.63 -6.72
CA ILE A 88 8.34 0.88 -5.92
C ILE A 88 7.04 1.70 -5.78
N ILE A 89 7.12 2.98 -5.46
CA ILE A 89 5.94 3.84 -5.30
C ILE A 89 5.18 3.98 -6.62
N LEU A 90 5.85 4.29 -7.73
CA LEU A 90 5.21 4.46 -9.03
C LEU A 90 4.53 3.17 -9.51
N PHE A 91 5.27 2.06 -9.49
CA PHE A 91 4.75 0.76 -9.91
C PHE A 91 3.70 0.21 -8.94
N SER A 92 3.69 0.59 -7.66
CA SER A 92 2.62 0.19 -6.74
C SER A 92 1.25 0.78 -7.11
N ILE A 93 1.23 1.99 -7.67
CA ILE A 93 0.01 2.64 -8.13
C ILE A 93 -0.48 1.93 -9.40
N LEU A 94 0.42 1.70 -10.36
CA LEU A 94 0.11 0.99 -11.60
C LEU A 94 -0.43 -0.42 -11.32
N ASN A 95 0.24 -1.17 -10.43
CA ASN A 95 -0.24 -2.49 -10.01
C ASN A 95 -1.59 -2.43 -9.30
N GLY A 96 -1.82 -1.41 -8.46
CA GLY A 96 -3.11 -1.21 -7.82
C GLY A 96 -4.24 -0.97 -8.82
N ILE A 97 -4.02 -0.10 -9.81
CA ILE A 97 -5.00 0.17 -10.87
C ILE A 97 -5.25 -1.09 -11.70
N LEU A 98 -4.20 -1.78 -12.12
CA LEU A 98 -4.30 -2.99 -12.93
C LEU A 98 -5.04 -4.10 -12.19
N LEU A 99 -4.71 -4.33 -10.92
CA LEU A 99 -5.38 -5.33 -10.09
C LEU A 99 -6.84 -4.97 -9.86
N GLU A 100 -7.14 -3.70 -9.61
CA GLU A 100 -8.52 -3.26 -9.48
C GLU A 100 -9.30 -3.50 -10.77
N PHE A 101 -8.73 -3.17 -11.93
CA PHE A 101 -9.36 -3.43 -13.22
C PHE A 101 -9.66 -4.94 -13.41
N ILE A 102 -8.65 -5.81 -13.26
CA ILE A 102 -8.78 -7.27 -13.47
C ILE A 102 -9.75 -7.91 -12.47
N VAL A 103 -9.72 -7.49 -11.20
CA VAL A 103 -10.54 -8.10 -10.14
C VAL A 103 -11.95 -7.49 -10.10
N SER A 104 -12.13 -6.23 -10.50
CA SER A 104 -13.46 -5.57 -10.53
C SER A 104 -14.38 -6.07 -11.64
N GLU A 105 -13.86 -6.75 -12.66
CA GLU A 105 -14.70 -7.49 -13.62
C GLU A 105 -15.40 -8.71 -12.98
N ASN A 106 -15.02 -9.11 -11.76
CA ASN A 106 -15.51 -10.31 -11.07
C ASN A 106 -16.24 -10.03 -9.74
N GLU A 107 -16.51 -8.76 -9.37
CA GLU A 107 -17.33 -8.36 -8.20
C GLU A 107 -18.61 -7.63 -8.62
#